data_AF-A0A538CKF9-F1
#
_entry.id   AF-A0A538CKF9-F1
#
_cell.length_a   1.000
_cell.length_b   1.000
_cell.length_c   1.000
_cell.angle_alpha   90.00
_cell.angle_beta   90.00
_cell.angle_gamma   90.00
#
_symmetry.space_group_name_H-M   'P 1'
#
loop_
_entity.id
_entity.type
_entity.pdbx_description
1 polymer ?
#
loop_
_entity_poly.entity_id
_entity_poly.type
_entity_poly.pdbx_seq_one_letter_code
_entity_poly.pdbx_strand_id
1 'polypeptide(L)' 'MSRTVVLTGASAGVGRATAREFGRRGDRVALLARNHEALEAAAEEIRREGGTALAIPTDVADADQVEAAAERAEREL' A
#
# COMPACT_ATOMS: atom_id res chain seq x y z
N MET A 1 -18.35 2.94 6.39
CA MET A 1 -17.01 2.69 6.94
C MET A 1 -16.09 2.33 5.77
N SER A 2 -14.97 3.02 5.59
CA SER A 2 -13.96 2.66 4.58
C SER A 2 -13.05 1.57 5.17
N ARG A 3 -12.68 0.54 4.38
CA ARG A 3 -11.81 -0.54 4.85
C ARG A 3 -10.34 -0.14 4.70
N THR A 4 -9.48 -0.69 5.55
CA THR A 4 -8.02 -0.66 5.33
C THR A 4 -7.61 -1.95 4.62
N VAL A 5 -6.88 -1.83 3.52
CA VAL A 5 -6.40 -2.94 2.70
C VAL A 5 -4.88 -2.87 2.63
N VAL A 6 -4.21 -3.91 3.13
CA VAL A 6 -2.75 -4.03 3.09
C VAL A 6 -2.37 -4.97 1.94
N LEU A 7 -1.53 -4.50 1.02
CA LEU A 7 -1.09 -5.27 -0.15
C LEU A 7 0.43 -5.39 -0.17
N THR A 8 0.92 -6.63 -0.18
CA THR A 8 2.34 -6.94 -0.41
C THR A 8 2.62 -7.09 -1.90
N GLY A 9 3.85 -6.79 -2.34
CA GLY A 9 4.20 -6.79 -3.76
C GLY A 9 3.45 -5.71 -4.56
N ALA A 10 3.03 -4.62 -3.91
CA ALA A 10 2.12 -3.63 -4.47
C ALA A 10 2.76 -2.64 -5.46
N SER A 11 4.06 -2.71 -5.68
CA SER A 11 4.79 -1.76 -6.55
C SER A 11 4.63 -2.02 -8.05
N ALA A 12 4.19 -3.22 -8.47
CA ALA A 12 4.09 -3.61 -9.88
C ALA A 12 3.04 -4.71 -10.14
N GLY A 13 2.79 -4.98 -11.43
CA GLY A 13 1.99 -6.12 -11.89
C GLY A 13 0.60 -6.19 -11.26
N VAL A 14 0.20 -7.40 -10.85
CA VAL A 14 -1.11 -7.65 -10.23
C VAL A 14 -1.26 -6.86 -8.93
N GLY A 15 -0.24 -6.79 -8.08
CA GLY A 15 -0.31 -6.07 -6.81
C GLY A 15 -0.65 -4.59 -6.99
N ARG A 16 0.00 -3.91 -7.95
CA ARG A 16 -0.30 -2.51 -8.29
C ARG A 16 -1.70 -2.33 -8.86
N ALA A 17 -2.12 -3.21 -9.77
CA ALA A 17 -3.46 -3.16 -10.34
C ALA A 17 -4.55 -3.35 -9.27
N THR A 18 -4.34 -4.28 -8.34
CA THR A 18 -5.22 -4.52 -7.20
C THR A 18 -5.26 -3.32 -6.26
N ALA A 19 -4.10 -2.71 -5.95
CA ALA A 19 -4.03 -1.52 -5.11
C ALA A 19 -4.82 -0.35 -5.69
N ARG A 20 -4.69 -0.13 -7.01
CA ARG A 20 -5.48 0.89 -7.72
C ARG A 20 -6.97 0.63 -7.65
N GLU A 21 -7.41 -0.60 -7.89
CA GLU A 21 -8.85 -0.91 -7.88
C GLU A 21 -9.47 -0.76 -6.48
N PHE A 22 -8.76 -1.10 -5.40
CA PHE A 22 -9.21 -0.80 -4.04
C PHE A 22 -9.26 0.71 -3.76
N GLY A 23 -8.24 1.46 -4.17
CA GLY A 23 -8.22 2.92 -4.06
C GLY A 23 -9.40 3.57 -4.78
N ARG A 24 -9.71 3.10 -6.00
CA ARG A 24 -10.84 3.59 -6.81
C ARG A 24 -12.21 3.30 -6.21
N ARG A 25 -12.32 2.30 -5.32
CA ARG A 25 -13.53 1.97 -4.55
C ARG A 25 -13.67 2.79 -3.27
N GLY A 26 -12.68 3.63 -2.93
CA GLY A 26 -12.67 4.45 -1.72
C GLY A 26 -12.14 3.72 -0.48
N ASP A 27 -11.47 2.58 -0.65
CA ASP A 27 -10.75 1.91 0.43
C ASP A 27 -9.40 2.63 0.70
N ARG A 28 -8.90 2.51 1.93
CA ARG A 28 -7.57 3.02 2.35
C ARG A 28 -6.54 1.94 2.10
N VAL A 29 -5.52 2.23 1.29
CA VAL A 29 -4.59 1.19 0.81
C VAL A 29 -3.20 1.39 1.40
N ALA A 30 -2.68 0.41 2.14
CA ALA A 30 -1.27 0.32 2.49
C ALA A 30 -0.54 -0.53 1.45
N LEU A 31 0.49 0.01 0.83
CA LEU A 31 1.29 -0.65 -0.19
C LEU A 31 2.64 -1.04 0.41
N LEU A 32 2.97 -2.33 0.39
CA LEU A 32 4.23 -2.88 0.88
C LEU A 32 5.04 -3.49 -0.27
N ALA A 33 6.27 -3.03 -0.46
CA ALA A 33 7.28 -3.65 -1.33
C ALA A 33 8.68 -3.13 -1.00
N ARG A 34 9.72 -3.77 -1.54
CA ARG A 34 11.12 -3.39 -1.29
C ARG A 34 11.56 -2.12 -2.05
N ASN A 35 11.08 -1.92 -3.27
CA ASN A 35 11.48 -0.78 -4.08
C ASN A 35 10.64 0.45 -3.73
N HIS A 36 11.21 1.38 -2.96
CA HIS A 36 10.55 2.60 -2.49
C HIS A 36 10.03 3.48 -3.64
N GLU A 37 10.82 3.72 -4.67
CA GLU A 37 10.44 4.59 -5.79
C GLU A 37 9.23 4.03 -6.56
N ALA A 38 9.27 2.72 -6.89
CA ALA A 38 8.17 2.06 -7.58
C ALA A 38 6.90 2.00 -6.71
N LEU A 39 7.06 1.89 -5.39
CA LEU A 39 5.96 1.86 -4.42
C LEU A 39 5.28 3.22 -4.29
N GLU A 40 6.06 4.31 -4.19
CA GLU A 40 5.50 5.67 -4.16
C GLU A 40 4.82 6.03 -5.48
N ALA A 41 5.37 5.60 -6.62
CA ALA A 41 4.72 5.80 -7.91
C ALA A 41 3.32 5.13 -7.96
N ALA A 42 3.19 3.93 -7.38
CA ALA A 42 1.91 3.23 -7.28
C ALA A 42 0.94 3.91 -6.28
N ALA A 43 1.44 4.40 -5.15
CA ALA A 43 0.64 5.16 -4.18
C ALA A 43 0.12 6.47 -4.80
N GLU A 44 0.96 7.16 -5.56
CA GLU A 44 0.60 8.41 -6.22
C GLU A 44 -0.46 8.24 -7.32
N GLU A 45 -0.48 7.10 -8.01
CA GLU A 45 -1.60 6.77 -8.91
C GLU A 45 -2.93 6.71 -8.17
N ILE A 46 -2.97 6.06 -7.01
CA ILE A 46 -4.18 5.99 -6.19
C ILE A 46 -4.58 7.38 -5.69
N ARG A 47 -3.63 8.17 -5.19
CA ARG A 47 -3.89 9.53 -4.68
C ARG A 47 -4.42 10.46 -5.78
N ARG A 48 -3.85 10.41 -6.99
CA ARG A 48 -4.34 11.20 -8.14
C ARG A 48 -5.74 10.84 -8.60
N GLU A 49 -6.16 9.60 -8.38
CA GLU A 49 -7.53 9.14 -8.64
C GLU A 49 -8.50 9.47 -7.49
N GLY A 50 -8.05 10.19 -6.46
CA GLY A 50 -8.85 10.60 -5.30
C GLY A 50 -8.93 9.55 -4.19
N GLY A 51 -8.16 8.46 -4.30
CA GLY A 51 -8.07 7.42 -3.27
C GLY A 51 -7.09 7.76 -2.15
N THR A 52 -7.07 6.94 -1.10
CA THR A 52 -6.12 7.06 0.02
C THR A 52 -5.08 5.95 -0.07
N ALA A 53 -3.80 6.32 -0.12
CA ALA A 53 -2.70 5.36 -0.19
C ALA A 53 -1.51 5.75 0.69
N LEU A 54 -0.96 4.75 1.38
CA LEU A 54 0.24 4.81 2.21
C LEU A 54 1.28 3.82 1.70
N ALA A 55 2.44 4.30 1.27
CA ALA A 55 3.56 3.46 0.89
C ALA A 55 4.46 3.16 2.09
N ILE A 56 4.73 1.88 2.32
CA ILE A 56 5.56 1.38 3.42
C ILE A 56 6.62 0.45 2.83
N PRO A 57 7.84 0.94 2.55
CA PRO A 57 8.93 0.07 2.11
C PRO A 57 9.15 -1.06 3.11
N THR A 58 8.99 -2.30 2.65
CA THR A 58 8.96 -3.48 3.52
C THR A 58 9.53 -4.67 2.76
N ASP A 59 10.51 -5.36 3.36
CA ASP A 59 10.86 -6.72 2.98
C ASP A 59 10.04 -7.71 3.81
N VAL A 60 9.12 -8.43 3.17
CA VAL A 60 8.24 -9.38 3.86
C VAL A 60 8.97 -10.65 4.33
N ALA A 61 10.24 -10.84 3.94
CA ALA A 61 11.08 -11.88 4.51
C ALA A 61 11.61 -11.52 5.91
N ASP A 62 11.51 -10.25 6.32
CA ASP A 62 11.90 -9.74 7.63
C ASP A 62 10.65 -9.53 8.50
N ALA A 63 10.49 -10.35 9.54
CA ALA A 63 9.30 -10.34 10.39
C ALA A 63 9.14 -9.03 11.17
N ASP A 64 10.24 -8.41 11.60
CA ASP A 64 10.19 -7.15 12.35
C ASP A 64 9.71 -6.00 11.45
N GLN A 65 10.10 -6.03 10.16
CA GLN A 65 9.58 -5.06 9.19
C GLN A 65 8.10 -5.26 8.90
N VAL A 66 7.61 -6.51 8.84
CA VAL A 66 6.18 -6.79 8.66
C VAL A 66 5.36 -6.28 9.84
N GLU A 67 5.84 -6.50 11.07
CA GLU A 67 5.18 -6.00 12.29
C GLU A 67 5.14 -4.45 12.28
N ALA A 68 6.28 -3.81 12.04
CA ALA A 68 6.36 -2.35 11.97
C ALA A 68 5.45 -1.76 10.87
N ALA A 69 5.33 -2.45 9.73
CA ALA A 69 4.45 -2.03 8.65
C ALA A 69 2.96 -2.18 9.01
N ALA A 70 2.59 -3.26 9.71
CA ALA A 70 1.23 -3.47 10.20
C ALA A 70 0.84 -2.37 11.20
N GLU A 71 1.68 -2.11 12.22
CA GLU A 71 1.42 -1.05 13.19
C GLU A 71 1.30 0.33 12.50
N ARG A 72 2.13 0.59 11.51
CA ARG A 72 2.09 1.85 10.77
C ARG A 72 0.79 1.99 9.97
N ALA A 73 0.35 0.92 9.32
CA ALA A 73 -0.93 0.92 8.61
C ALA A 73 -2.12 1.12 9.57
N GLU A 74 -2.10 0.54 10.77
CA GLU A 74 -3.15 0.73 11.78
C GLU A 74 -3.22 2.16 12.32
N ARG A 75 -2.06 2.81 12.50
CA ARG A 75 -1.99 4.18 13.02
C ARG A 75 -2.34 5.25 11.97
N GLU A 76 -1.90 5.07 10.73
CA GLU A 76 -1.94 6.10 9.69
C GLU A 76 -3.14 5.99 8.72
N LEU A 77 -3.85 4.84 8.68
CA LEU A 77 -5.00 4.64 7.78
C LEU A 77 -6.33 4.52 8.54
#